data_AF-A0A8H4IYB6-F1
#
_entry.id   AF-A0A8H4IYB6-F1
#
_cell.length_a   1.000
_cell.length_b   1.000
_cell.length_c   1.000
_cell.angle_alpha   90.00
_cell.angle_beta   90.00
_cell.angle_gamma   90.00
#
_symmetry.space_group_name_H-M   'P 1'
#
loop_
_entity.id
_entity.type
_entity.pdbx_description
1 polymer ?
#
loop_
_entity_poly.entity_id
_entity_poly.type
_entity_poly.pdbx_seq_one_letter_code
_entity_poly.pdbx_strand_id
1 'polypeptide(L)'
;MVAGRFTLSYLFMSGAIGQGYATVSTDAGVSTDPSGYAEWVYLSPGNMNVYAMQNFGSVAINDQAIIAKSVIESFYGRPPKYSYWSGCSEGGRQALMLAQRYPTACEINAITEAVIASCDEEDGIADGLIVDPDACEFDPFSMVGKTFNCSDTGVEIQISHPAAMVANVTWSGPISANGKQIWYGMEKGTLLAGSDGYAAGIASIECSSNGNCTGQTGNSGAGWLQSTVLKDPSFNLTDLTLEGYSWLMHLSEVE
;
A
#
# COMPACT_ATOMS: atom_id res chain seq x y z
N MET A 1 2.09 -9.02 5.38
CA MET A 1 3.05 -8.08 4.76
C MET A 1 4.36 -8.83 4.59
N VAL A 2 5.01 -8.74 3.43
CA VAL A 2 6.28 -9.46 3.19
C VAL A 2 7.29 -8.47 2.63
N ALA A 3 8.45 -8.37 3.26
CA ALA A 3 9.57 -7.63 2.70
C ALA A 3 10.46 -8.59 1.90
N GLY A 4 10.65 -8.28 0.61
CA GLY A 4 11.76 -8.75 -0.24
C GLY A 4 11.95 -10.24 -0.54
N ARG A 5 11.51 -11.18 0.31
CA ARG A 5 11.84 -12.61 0.20
C ARG A 5 10.62 -13.46 -0.14
N PHE A 6 10.20 -13.41 -1.40
CA PHE A 6 9.13 -14.23 -1.95
C PHE A 6 9.39 -14.58 -3.43
N THR A 7 8.61 -15.50 -4.00
CA THR A 7 8.84 -16.08 -5.34
C THR A 7 9.03 -15.04 -6.43
N LEU A 8 8.20 -14.00 -6.48
CA LEU A 8 8.32 -12.95 -7.51
C LEU A 8 9.60 -12.12 -7.32
N SER A 9 10.03 -11.85 -6.10
CA SER A 9 11.31 -11.17 -5.86
C SER A 9 12.47 -11.95 -6.45
N TYR A 10 12.53 -13.27 -6.24
CA TYR A 10 13.59 -14.10 -6.81
C TYR A 10 13.53 -14.17 -8.34
N LEU A 11 12.33 -14.15 -8.93
CA LEU A 11 12.15 -14.06 -10.37
C LEU A 11 12.74 -12.75 -10.93
N PHE A 12 12.42 -11.60 -10.33
CA PHE A 12 12.95 -10.31 -10.74
C PHE A 12 14.47 -10.20 -10.52
N MET A 13 14.98 -10.75 -9.41
CA MET A 13 16.42 -10.83 -9.16
C MET A 13 17.13 -11.67 -10.22
N SER A 14 16.55 -12.80 -10.62
CA SER A 14 17.13 -13.66 -11.68
C SER A 14 17.21 -12.92 -13.02
N GLY A 15 16.17 -12.14 -13.36
CA GLY A 15 16.18 -11.27 -14.54
C GLY A 15 17.29 -10.22 -14.48
N ALA A 16 17.46 -9.55 -13.34
CA ALA A 16 18.52 -8.56 -13.15
C ALA A 16 19.93 -9.19 -13.16
N ILE A 17 20.11 -10.38 -12.60
CA ILE A 17 21.37 -11.14 -12.73
C ILE A 17 21.67 -11.41 -14.22
N GLY A 18 20.67 -11.83 -14.99
CA GLY A 18 20.79 -12.03 -16.44
C GLY A 18 21.21 -10.77 -17.22
N GLN A 19 20.96 -9.58 -16.66
CA GLN A 19 21.38 -8.29 -17.20
C GLN A 19 22.73 -7.81 -16.64
N GLY A 20 23.40 -8.61 -15.81
CA GLY A 20 24.73 -8.30 -15.26
C GLY A 20 24.73 -7.52 -13.95
N TYR A 21 23.58 -7.37 -13.27
CA TYR A 21 23.51 -6.77 -11.95
C TYR A 21 23.90 -7.76 -10.85
N ALA A 22 24.59 -7.28 -9.81
CA ALA A 22 24.60 -7.95 -8.51
C ALA A 22 23.30 -7.60 -7.78
N THR A 23 22.57 -8.62 -7.29
CA THR A 23 21.26 -8.43 -6.65
C THR A 23 21.30 -8.87 -5.20
N VAL A 24 20.50 -8.21 -4.36
CA VAL A 24 20.36 -8.51 -2.93
C VAL A 24 18.91 -8.32 -2.50
N SER A 25 18.47 -9.07 -1.50
CA SER A 25 17.16 -8.92 -0.86
C SER A 25 17.25 -9.25 0.64
N THR A 26 16.27 -8.81 1.41
CA THR A 26 16.13 -9.02 2.86
C THR A 26 14.67 -9.35 3.20
N ASP A 27 14.45 -10.11 4.26
CA ASP A 27 13.13 -10.27 4.90
C ASP A 27 12.78 -9.10 5.82
N ALA A 28 13.64 -8.09 5.87
CA ALA A 28 13.57 -6.93 6.75
C ALA A 28 13.54 -7.30 8.24
N GLY A 29 14.09 -8.47 8.60
CA GLY A 29 14.19 -8.93 9.98
C GLY A 29 12.87 -9.40 10.59
N VAL A 30 11.86 -9.69 9.76
CA VAL A 30 10.54 -10.16 10.19
C VAL A 30 10.12 -11.41 9.43
N SER A 31 9.15 -12.15 9.97
CA SER A 31 8.62 -13.35 9.30
C SER A 31 8.02 -12.98 7.94
N THR A 32 8.33 -13.80 6.92
CA THR A 32 7.75 -13.68 5.58
C THR A 32 6.39 -14.38 5.45
N ASP A 33 5.92 -15.04 6.52
CA ASP A 33 4.60 -15.66 6.57
C ASP A 33 3.51 -14.58 6.67
N PRO A 34 2.57 -14.49 5.71
CA PRO A 34 1.47 -13.53 5.77
C PRO A 34 0.58 -13.69 7.02
N SER A 35 0.49 -14.90 7.59
CA SER A 35 -0.30 -15.21 8.78
C SER A 35 0.40 -14.87 10.10
N GLY A 36 1.72 -14.68 10.07
CA GLY A 36 2.56 -14.43 11.24
C GLY A 36 2.69 -12.96 11.65
N TYR A 37 1.78 -12.07 11.23
CA TYR A 37 1.91 -10.63 11.49
C TYR A 37 2.00 -10.33 12.99
N ALA A 38 1.06 -10.83 13.79
CA ALA A 38 1.07 -10.64 15.24
C ALA A 38 2.31 -11.27 15.91
N GLU A 39 2.87 -12.33 15.33
CA GLU A 39 3.98 -13.08 15.93
C GLU A 39 5.28 -12.26 15.99
N TRP A 40 5.56 -11.45 14.97
CA TRP A 40 6.76 -10.59 14.99
C TRP A 40 6.49 -9.19 15.53
N VAL A 41 5.24 -8.72 15.50
CA VAL A 41 4.84 -7.41 16.03
C VAL A 41 4.88 -7.38 17.56
N TYR A 42 4.73 -8.51 18.25
CA TYR A 42 4.74 -8.57 19.71
C TYR A 42 5.93 -9.34 20.28
N LEU A 43 6.46 -8.84 21.39
CA LEU A 43 7.34 -9.62 22.29
C LEU A 43 6.52 -10.46 23.28
N SER A 44 5.36 -9.94 23.68
CA SER A 44 4.35 -10.59 24.51
C SER A 44 2.99 -9.90 24.25
N PRO A 45 1.85 -10.49 24.66
CA PRO A 45 0.53 -9.85 24.44
C PRO A 45 0.51 -8.38 24.91
N GLY A 46 0.15 -7.47 24.00
CA GLY A 46 0.09 -6.03 24.26
C GLY A 46 1.45 -5.30 24.31
N ASN A 47 2.58 -6.00 24.18
CA ASN A 47 3.92 -5.41 24.21
C ASN A 47 4.60 -5.52 22.83
N MET A 48 4.70 -4.39 22.13
CA MET A 48 5.19 -4.35 20.75
C MET A 48 6.71 -4.55 20.67
N ASN A 49 7.13 -5.27 19.64
CA ASN A 49 8.52 -5.40 19.22
C ASN A 49 8.91 -4.22 18.33
N VAL A 50 9.16 -3.07 18.96
CA VAL A 50 9.52 -1.82 18.26
C VAL A 50 10.77 -1.97 17.38
N TYR A 51 11.70 -2.86 17.72
CA TYR A 51 12.88 -3.14 16.91
C TYR A 51 12.53 -3.87 15.61
N ALA A 52 11.65 -4.87 15.67
CA ALA A 52 11.16 -5.55 14.47
C ALA A 52 10.37 -4.58 13.58
N MET A 53 9.57 -3.70 14.17
CA MET A 53 8.87 -2.65 13.41
C MET A 53 9.84 -1.65 12.76
N GLN A 54 10.89 -1.23 13.45
CA GLN A 54 11.93 -0.36 12.88
C GLN A 54 12.73 -1.05 11.76
N ASN A 55 13.02 -2.34 11.92
CA ASN A 55 13.66 -3.16 10.89
C ASN A 55 12.81 -3.24 9.63
N PHE A 56 11.53 -3.59 9.77
CA PHE A 56 10.56 -3.61 8.68
C PHE A 56 10.38 -2.23 8.02
N GLY A 57 10.33 -1.19 8.85
CA GLY A 57 10.04 0.19 8.44
C GLY A 57 11.17 0.85 7.65
N SER A 58 12.43 0.72 8.09
CA SER A 58 13.55 1.44 7.47
C SER A 58 14.96 0.94 7.76
N VAL A 59 15.20 0.24 8.88
CA VAL A 59 16.58 -0.08 9.30
C VAL A 59 17.17 -1.19 8.45
N ALA A 60 16.47 -2.33 8.34
CA ALA A 60 17.01 -3.50 7.67
C ALA A 60 17.35 -3.25 6.20
N ILE A 61 16.62 -2.34 5.54
CA ILE A 61 16.83 -2.05 4.14
C ILE A 61 18.00 -1.10 3.88
N ASN A 62 18.26 -0.18 4.80
CA ASN A 62 19.50 0.60 4.78
C ASN A 62 20.71 -0.30 5.02
N ASP A 63 20.64 -1.17 6.03
CA ASP A 63 21.72 -2.10 6.37
C ASP A 63 22.01 -3.05 5.21
N GLN A 64 20.96 -3.56 4.55
CA GLN A 64 21.11 -4.35 3.33
C GLN A 64 21.92 -3.60 2.27
N ALA A 65 21.61 -2.32 2.02
CA ALA A 65 22.32 -1.54 1.00
C ALA A 65 23.80 -1.34 1.34
N ILE A 66 24.13 -1.07 2.61
CA ILE A 66 25.51 -0.90 3.09
C ILE A 66 26.29 -2.22 2.99
N ILE A 67 25.72 -3.29 3.53
CA ILE A 67 26.35 -4.62 3.55
C ILE A 67 26.55 -5.12 2.12
N ALA A 68 25.54 -4.99 1.25
CA ALA A 68 25.64 -5.45 -0.13
C ALA A 68 26.75 -4.74 -0.90
N LYS A 69 26.89 -3.40 -0.76
CA LYS A 69 27.98 -2.66 -1.39
C LYS A 69 29.35 -3.15 -0.92
N SER A 70 29.50 -3.38 0.38
CA SER A 70 30.75 -3.93 0.94
C SER A 70 31.07 -5.34 0.42
N VAL A 71 30.07 -6.23 0.36
CA VAL A 71 30.23 -7.59 -0.18
C VAL A 71 30.57 -7.55 -1.67
N ILE A 72 29.89 -6.71 -2.46
CA ILE A 72 30.18 -6.53 -3.89
C ILE A 72 31.61 -6.03 -4.08
N GLU A 73 32.04 -5.03 -3.32
CA GLU A 73 33.40 -4.51 -3.39
C GLU A 73 34.44 -5.57 -3.04
N SER A 74 34.22 -6.31 -1.96
CA SER A 74 35.12 -7.39 -1.54
C SER A 74 35.19 -8.52 -2.58
N PHE A 75 34.09 -8.85 -3.24
CA PHE A 75 34.03 -9.96 -4.18
C PHE A 75 34.58 -9.59 -5.56
N TYR A 76 34.25 -8.40 -6.07
CA TYR A 76 34.65 -7.94 -7.41
C TYR A 76 35.90 -7.07 -7.40
N GLY A 77 36.46 -6.75 -6.24
CA GLY A 77 37.66 -5.91 -6.07
C GLY A 77 37.44 -4.43 -6.38
N ARG A 78 36.19 -3.99 -6.53
CA ARG A 78 35.81 -2.59 -6.81
C ARG A 78 34.38 -2.29 -6.37
N PRO A 79 34.09 -1.08 -5.89
CA PRO A 79 32.74 -0.71 -5.50
C PRO A 79 31.80 -0.61 -6.72
N PRO A 80 30.47 -0.80 -6.52
CA PRO A 80 29.51 -0.60 -7.60
C PRO A 80 29.50 0.88 -8.05
N LYS A 81 29.51 1.11 -9.36
CA LYS A 81 29.49 2.46 -9.93
C LYS A 81 28.14 3.16 -9.73
N TYR A 82 27.06 2.39 -9.76
CA TYR A 82 25.69 2.86 -9.53
C TYR A 82 24.97 1.84 -8.64
N SER A 83 23.93 2.29 -7.95
CA SER A 83 23.06 1.44 -7.13
C SER A 83 21.63 1.76 -7.46
N TYR A 84 20.83 0.72 -7.72
CA TYR A 84 19.44 0.84 -8.13
C TYR A 84 18.55 0.12 -7.14
N TRP A 85 17.33 0.63 -6.98
CA TRP A 85 16.28 0.00 -6.21
C TRP A 85 15.13 -0.38 -7.15
N SER A 86 14.59 -1.58 -6.99
CA SER A 86 13.40 -2.03 -7.70
C SER A 86 12.47 -2.73 -6.70
N GLY A 87 11.32 -2.11 -6.44
CA GLY A 87 10.34 -2.59 -5.48
C GLY A 87 8.96 -2.01 -5.76
N CYS A 88 7.92 -2.77 -5.44
CA CYS A 88 6.52 -2.41 -5.61
C CYS A 88 5.77 -2.58 -4.28
N SER A 89 4.67 -1.85 -4.07
CA SER A 89 3.88 -1.87 -2.82
C SER A 89 4.77 -1.56 -1.60
N GLU A 90 4.90 -2.46 -0.64
CA GLU A 90 5.80 -2.30 0.51
C GLU A 90 7.24 -1.98 0.09
N GLY A 91 7.73 -2.62 -0.99
CA GLY A 91 9.06 -2.30 -1.53
C GLY A 91 9.15 -0.89 -2.10
N GLY A 92 8.04 -0.31 -2.59
CA GLY A 92 7.96 1.08 -3.01
C GLY A 92 7.95 2.04 -1.81
N ARG A 93 7.19 1.71 -0.76
CA ARG A 93 7.21 2.45 0.51
C ARG A 93 8.61 2.46 1.11
N GLN A 94 9.30 1.32 1.14
CA GLN A 94 10.69 1.21 1.61
C GLN A 94 11.66 2.02 0.73
N ALA A 95 11.43 2.09 -0.59
CA ALA A 95 12.21 2.95 -1.49
C ALA A 95 12.06 4.43 -1.11
N LEU A 96 10.81 4.88 -0.93
CA LEU A 96 10.52 6.24 -0.53
C LEU A 96 11.09 6.55 0.85
N MET A 97 11.00 5.61 1.79
CA MET A 97 11.67 5.76 3.08
C MET A 97 13.18 5.91 2.94
N LEU A 98 13.84 5.14 2.07
CA LEU A 98 15.27 5.29 1.83
C LEU A 98 15.59 6.68 1.24
N ALA A 99 14.81 7.12 0.26
CA ALA A 99 14.97 8.41 -0.41
C ALA A 99 14.71 9.61 0.52
N GLN A 100 13.70 9.52 1.38
CA GLN A 100 13.30 10.59 2.30
C GLN A 100 14.15 10.63 3.57
N ARG A 101 14.53 9.45 4.11
CA ARG A 101 15.20 9.34 5.42
C ARG A 101 16.73 9.36 5.32
N TYR A 102 17.31 9.01 4.17
CA TYR A 102 18.77 8.94 3.99
C TYR A 102 19.29 9.65 2.72
N PRO A 103 18.89 10.90 2.40
CA PRO A 103 19.37 11.57 1.19
C PRO A 103 20.83 12.04 1.30
N THR A 104 21.50 12.23 0.15
CA THR A 104 22.56 13.26 0.05
C THR A 104 22.07 14.47 -0.73
N ALA A 105 22.36 15.67 -0.22
CA ALA A 105 21.60 16.90 -0.50
C ALA A 105 21.77 17.49 -1.91
N CYS A 106 22.78 17.10 -2.69
CA CYS A 106 22.99 17.66 -4.04
C CYS A 106 22.06 17.06 -5.10
N GLU A 107 21.59 15.83 -4.90
CA GLU A 107 20.73 15.13 -5.86
C GLU A 107 19.26 15.54 -5.73
N ILE A 108 18.78 15.82 -4.52
CA ILE A 108 17.41 16.32 -4.31
C ILE A 108 17.24 17.74 -4.88
N ASN A 109 18.25 18.60 -4.76
CA ASN A 109 18.18 19.98 -5.26
C ASN A 109 18.24 20.08 -6.79
N ALA A 110 19.04 19.26 -7.47
CA ALA A 110 19.13 19.29 -8.94
C ALA A 110 17.87 18.75 -9.65
N ILE A 111 17.16 17.82 -9.01
CA ILE A 111 15.92 17.21 -9.56
C ILE A 111 14.74 18.17 -9.39
N THR A 112 14.63 18.87 -8.25
CA THR A 112 13.58 19.88 -8.04
C THR A 112 13.77 21.09 -8.96
N GLU A 113 15.00 21.53 -9.23
CA GLU A 113 15.28 22.64 -10.17
C GLU A 113 14.95 22.28 -11.63
N ALA A 114 15.21 21.04 -12.07
CA ALA A 114 14.93 20.61 -13.45
C ALA A 114 13.43 20.38 -13.73
N VAL A 115 12.67 19.95 -12.71
CA VAL A 115 11.20 19.73 -12.82
C VAL A 115 10.46 21.07 -12.88
N ILE A 116 10.85 22.06 -12.07
CA ILE A 116 10.35 23.44 -12.15
C ILE A 116 10.71 24.07 -13.51
N ALA A 117 11.89 23.79 -14.06
CA ALA A 117 12.28 24.34 -15.36
C ALA A 117 11.53 23.75 -16.57
N SER A 118 10.85 22.61 -16.43
CA SER A 118 10.30 21.87 -17.58
C SER A 118 8.77 21.83 -17.65
N CYS A 119 8.08 21.88 -16.52
CA CYS A 119 6.65 21.60 -16.48
C CYS A 119 5.81 22.79 -15.98
N ASP A 120 6.48 23.87 -15.58
CA ASP A 120 5.89 25.06 -14.97
C ASP A 120 5.07 25.92 -15.96
N GLU A 121 5.52 26.05 -17.20
CA GLU A 121 4.77 26.82 -18.20
C GLU A 121 3.64 26.03 -18.88
N GLU A 122 3.47 24.74 -18.58
CA GLU A 122 2.57 23.84 -19.34
C GLU A 122 1.08 23.95 -18.93
N ASP A 123 0.75 24.58 -17.81
CA ASP A 123 -0.63 24.90 -17.43
C ASP A 123 -1.03 26.37 -17.71
N GLY A 124 -0.07 27.17 -18.20
CA GLY A 124 -0.24 28.57 -18.58
C GLY A 124 0.26 29.61 -17.57
N ILE A 125 0.86 29.22 -16.43
CA ILE A 125 1.47 30.14 -15.45
C ILE A 125 2.80 29.58 -14.93
N ALA A 126 3.91 30.25 -15.22
CA ALA A 126 5.22 29.90 -14.65
C ALA A 126 5.36 30.36 -13.17
N ASP A 127 5.06 29.47 -12.22
CA ASP A 127 5.23 29.64 -10.78
C ASP A 127 5.88 28.46 -10.00
N GLY A 128 5.98 27.26 -10.58
CA GLY A 128 6.78 26.11 -10.14
C GLY A 128 6.01 24.80 -9.89
N LEU A 129 4.82 24.58 -10.48
CA LEU A 129 3.90 23.47 -10.14
C LEU A 129 3.35 22.69 -11.38
N ILE A 130 2.76 21.49 -11.18
CA ILE A 130 2.14 20.63 -12.22
C ILE A 130 0.76 20.16 -11.73
N VAL A 131 -0.34 20.43 -12.48
CA VAL A 131 -1.64 20.71 -11.83
C VAL A 131 -2.81 19.71 -11.96
N ASP A 132 -2.98 18.74 -12.89
CA ASP A 132 -4.32 18.05 -12.90
C ASP A 132 -4.48 16.58 -13.37
N PRO A 133 -4.56 15.61 -12.43
CA PRO A 133 -5.05 14.24 -12.64
C PRO A 133 -6.57 14.01 -12.38
N ASP A 134 -7.36 15.03 -12.01
CA ASP A 134 -8.74 14.89 -11.51
C ASP A 134 -9.85 15.01 -12.58
N ALA A 135 -9.53 15.05 -13.88
CA ALA A 135 -10.47 15.39 -14.96
C ALA A 135 -11.57 14.34 -15.30
N CYS A 136 -11.88 13.39 -14.42
CA CYS A 136 -12.92 12.36 -14.66
C CYS A 136 -14.08 12.46 -13.67
N GLU A 137 -15.12 13.21 -14.03
CA GLU A 137 -16.39 13.24 -13.28
C GLU A 137 -17.28 12.04 -13.66
N PHE A 138 -17.62 11.21 -12.68
CA PHE A 138 -18.56 10.10 -12.82
C PHE A 138 -19.28 9.90 -11.49
N ASP A 139 -20.61 9.93 -11.52
CA ASP A 139 -21.48 9.74 -10.35
C ASP A 139 -21.99 8.30 -10.28
N PRO A 140 -21.53 7.47 -9.31
CA PRO A 140 -21.99 6.09 -9.14
C PRO A 140 -23.48 5.99 -8.78
N PHE A 141 -24.10 7.03 -8.20
CA PHE A 141 -25.51 7.00 -7.85
C PHE A 141 -26.43 7.03 -9.08
N SER A 142 -25.93 7.49 -10.23
CA SER A 142 -26.64 7.42 -11.53
C SER A 142 -26.92 6.00 -12.02
N MET A 143 -26.30 4.98 -11.40
CA MET A 143 -26.48 3.58 -11.75
C MET A 143 -27.54 2.87 -10.91
N VAL A 144 -28.00 3.48 -9.81
CA VAL A 144 -28.99 2.88 -8.91
C VAL A 144 -30.29 2.56 -9.65
N GLY A 145 -30.80 1.35 -9.48
CA GLY A 145 -32.03 0.86 -10.13
C GLY A 145 -31.86 0.30 -11.55
N LYS A 146 -30.66 0.42 -12.16
CA LYS A 146 -30.38 -0.26 -13.44
C LYS A 146 -30.19 -1.75 -13.20
N THR A 147 -30.73 -2.55 -14.12
CA THR A 147 -30.72 -4.01 -14.03
C THR A 147 -29.56 -4.63 -14.80
N PHE A 148 -28.92 -5.65 -14.23
CA PHE A 148 -27.85 -6.42 -14.86
C PHE A 148 -27.89 -7.89 -14.44
N ASN A 149 -27.29 -8.76 -15.25
CA ASN A 149 -27.14 -10.17 -14.90
C ASN A 149 -25.92 -10.35 -13.99
N CYS A 150 -26.15 -10.77 -12.74
CA CYS A 150 -25.09 -10.93 -11.76
C CYS A 150 -24.53 -12.36 -11.79
N SER A 151 -23.26 -12.50 -12.15
CA SER A 151 -22.54 -13.78 -12.18
C SER A 151 -22.52 -14.48 -10.82
N ASP A 152 -22.47 -13.72 -9.73
CA ASP A 152 -22.27 -14.25 -8.38
C ASP A 152 -23.56 -14.84 -7.79
N THR A 153 -24.73 -14.37 -8.24
CA THR A 153 -26.04 -14.86 -7.80
C THR A 153 -26.79 -15.66 -8.87
N GLY A 154 -26.33 -15.62 -10.12
CA GLY A 154 -26.94 -16.34 -11.24
C GLY A 154 -28.31 -15.81 -11.66
N VAL A 155 -28.71 -14.65 -11.16
CA VAL A 155 -30.00 -14.00 -11.43
C VAL A 155 -29.82 -12.54 -11.83
N GLU A 156 -30.85 -11.99 -12.46
CA GLU A 156 -30.91 -10.59 -12.84
C GLU A 156 -31.23 -9.72 -11.59
N ILE A 157 -30.36 -8.75 -11.28
CA ILE A 157 -30.49 -7.89 -10.10
C ILE A 157 -30.38 -6.41 -10.47
N GLN A 158 -30.89 -5.53 -9.61
CA GLN A 158 -30.71 -4.08 -9.73
C GLN A 158 -29.55 -3.58 -8.89
N ILE A 159 -28.82 -2.60 -9.41
CA ILE A 159 -27.77 -1.91 -8.65
C ILE A 159 -28.42 -1.21 -7.46
N SER A 160 -27.96 -1.59 -6.27
CA SER A 160 -28.49 -1.10 -5.01
C SER A 160 -27.81 0.21 -4.60
N HIS A 161 -28.50 1.02 -3.82
CA HIS A 161 -27.92 2.22 -3.23
C HIS A 161 -26.68 1.94 -2.37
N PRO A 162 -26.63 0.86 -1.54
CA PRO A 162 -25.41 0.46 -0.85
C PRO A 162 -24.22 0.16 -1.77
N ALA A 163 -24.44 -0.46 -2.93
CA ALA A 163 -23.36 -0.74 -3.88
C ALA A 163 -22.75 0.54 -4.47
N ALA A 164 -23.61 1.51 -4.84
CA ALA A 164 -23.17 2.83 -5.30
C ALA A 164 -22.42 3.60 -4.20
N MET A 165 -22.86 3.48 -2.95
CA MET A 165 -22.18 4.08 -1.81
C MET A 165 -20.78 3.50 -1.59
N VAL A 166 -20.61 2.17 -1.65
CA VAL A 166 -19.30 1.50 -1.53
C VAL A 166 -18.34 1.98 -2.62
N ALA A 167 -18.81 2.07 -3.87
CA ALA A 167 -17.99 2.61 -4.96
C ALA A 167 -17.61 4.08 -4.71
N ASN A 168 -18.58 4.91 -4.30
CA ASN A 168 -18.33 6.32 -4.03
C ASN A 168 -17.29 6.55 -2.94
N VAL A 169 -17.44 5.90 -1.77
CA VAL A 169 -16.49 6.06 -0.66
C VAL A 169 -15.10 5.49 -0.98
N THR A 170 -15.05 4.47 -1.84
CA THR A 170 -13.77 3.92 -2.31
C THR A 170 -13.04 4.89 -3.22
N TRP A 171 -13.76 5.58 -4.11
CA TRP A 171 -13.19 6.54 -5.05
C TRP A 171 -12.94 7.92 -4.45
N SER A 172 -13.76 8.36 -3.50
CA SER A 172 -13.55 9.61 -2.79
C SER A 172 -12.49 9.48 -1.69
N GLY A 173 -12.24 8.26 -1.22
CA GLY A 173 -11.37 7.98 -0.08
C GLY A 173 -12.06 8.21 1.26
N PRO A 174 -11.40 7.77 2.36
CA PRO A 174 -11.95 7.86 3.70
C PRO A 174 -12.00 9.31 4.21
N ILE A 175 -13.13 9.67 4.80
CA ILE A 175 -13.34 10.90 5.55
C ILE A 175 -13.53 10.58 7.04
N SER A 176 -13.04 11.45 7.90
CA SER A 176 -13.26 11.37 9.34
C SER A 176 -14.71 11.73 9.70
N ALA A 177 -15.09 11.46 10.95
CA ALA A 177 -16.41 11.82 11.46
C ALA A 177 -16.69 13.34 11.46
N ASN A 178 -15.64 14.17 11.43
CA ASN A 178 -15.74 15.63 11.30
C ASN A 178 -15.59 16.14 9.85
N GLY A 179 -15.61 15.26 8.85
CA GLY A 179 -15.60 15.61 7.42
C GLY A 179 -14.23 15.96 6.83
N LYS A 180 -13.13 15.68 7.54
CA LYS A 180 -11.77 15.87 7.03
C LYS A 180 -11.34 14.66 6.20
N GLN A 181 -10.70 14.89 5.06
CA GLN A 181 -10.06 13.84 4.28
C GLN A 181 -8.95 13.17 5.10
N ILE A 182 -8.98 11.84 5.21
CA ILE A 182 -7.95 11.05 5.89
C ILE A 182 -6.89 10.58 4.88
N TRP A 183 -7.33 10.07 3.73
CA TRP A 183 -6.44 9.58 2.68
C TRP A 183 -7.09 9.74 1.30
N TYR A 184 -6.29 9.71 0.24
CA TYR A 184 -6.80 9.73 -1.13
C TYR A 184 -7.68 8.52 -1.42
N GLY A 185 -8.68 8.73 -2.27
CA GLY A 185 -9.47 7.64 -2.82
C GLY A 185 -8.72 6.86 -3.89
N MET A 186 -9.33 5.76 -4.32
CA MET A 186 -8.78 4.90 -5.36
C MET A 186 -9.28 5.37 -6.71
N GLU A 187 -8.46 5.19 -7.74
CA GLU A 187 -8.83 5.49 -9.11
C GLU A 187 -10.12 4.75 -9.52
N LYS A 188 -10.98 5.39 -10.31
CA LYS A 188 -12.31 4.84 -10.68
C LYS A 188 -12.24 3.55 -11.50
N GLY A 189 -11.09 3.27 -12.11
CA GLY A 189 -10.79 2.02 -12.82
C GLY A 189 -10.32 0.87 -11.93
N THR A 190 -10.15 1.10 -10.62
CA THR A 190 -9.68 0.08 -9.67
C THR A 190 -10.72 -1.04 -9.53
N LEU A 191 -10.26 -2.30 -9.54
CA LEU A 191 -11.12 -3.45 -9.26
C LEU A 191 -11.70 -3.33 -7.85
N LEU A 192 -13.02 -3.13 -7.75
CA LEU A 192 -13.68 -2.96 -6.45
C LEU A 192 -13.97 -4.30 -5.77
N ALA A 193 -14.47 -5.30 -6.48
CA ALA A 193 -14.82 -6.61 -5.91
C ALA A 193 -14.36 -7.75 -6.82
N GLY A 194 -14.28 -8.96 -6.25
CA GLY A 194 -13.81 -10.16 -6.96
C GLY A 194 -12.29 -10.21 -7.10
N SER A 195 -11.79 -10.92 -8.11
CA SER A 195 -10.37 -10.99 -8.45
C SER A 195 -10.18 -11.11 -9.95
N ASP A 196 -9.14 -10.48 -10.48
CA ASP A 196 -8.73 -10.61 -11.89
C ASP A 196 -7.67 -11.72 -12.11
N GLY A 197 -7.36 -12.50 -11.07
CA GLY A 197 -6.31 -13.53 -11.07
C GLY A 197 -4.92 -13.03 -10.65
N TYR A 198 -4.72 -11.71 -10.50
CA TYR A 198 -3.47 -11.10 -10.04
C TYR A 198 -3.66 -10.30 -8.74
N ALA A 199 -4.80 -9.62 -8.59
CA ALA A 199 -5.18 -8.86 -7.41
C ALA A 199 -6.62 -9.19 -6.97
N ALA A 200 -6.87 -9.02 -5.67
CA ALA A 200 -8.22 -9.02 -5.13
C ALA A 200 -8.79 -7.59 -5.14
N GLY A 201 -10.10 -7.49 -5.36
CA GLY A 201 -10.83 -6.24 -5.28
C GLY A 201 -10.79 -5.66 -3.86
N ILE A 202 -10.62 -4.34 -3.79
CA ILE A 202 -10.36 -3.62 -2.53
C ILE A 202 -11.58 -3.52 -1.59
N ALA A 203 -12.79 -3.61 -2.14
CA ALA A 203 -14.04 -3.79 -1.42
C ALA A 203 -14.41 -5.29 -1.43
N SER A 204 -13.59 -6.09 -0.74
CA SER A 204 -13.77 -7.54 -0.67
C SER A 204 -15.11 -7.89 -0.02
N ILE A 205 -15.97 -8.62 -0.75
CA ILE A 205 -17.30 -9.04 -0.33
C ILE A 205 -17.42 -10.55 -0.54
N GLU A 206 -17.99 -11.25 0.42
CA GLU A 206 -18.32 -12.67 0.34
C GLU A 206 -19.83 -12.86 0.39
N CYS A 207 -20.38 -13.57 -0.60
CA CYS A 207 -21.80 -13.84 -0.71
C CYS A 207 -22.09 -15.32 -0.49
N SER A 208 -23.04 -15.60 0.39
CA SER A 208 -23.60 -16.95 0.56
C SER A 208 -24.50 -17.34 -0.61
N SER A 209 -24.70 -18.63 -0.84
CA SER A 209 -25.63 -19.19 -1.84
C SER A 209 -27.07 -18.68 -1.71
N ASN A 210 -27.41 -18.11 -0.57
CA ASN A 210 -28.74 -17.61 -0.24
C ASN A 210 -28.89 -16.11 -0.58
N GLY A 211 -27.88 -15.50 -1.20
CA GLY A 211 -27.88 -14.10 -1.61
C GLY A 211 -27.52 -13.09 -0.52
N ASN A 212 -27.15 -13.55 0.68
CA ASN A 212 -26.67 -12.66 1.74
C ASN A 212 -25.15 -12.44 1.61
N CYS A 213 -24.72 -11.18 1.55
CA CYS A 213 -23.33 -10.79 1.32
C CYS A 213 -22.77 -9.97 2.48
N THR A 214 -21.55 -10.26 2.89
CA THR A 214 -20.83 -9.57 3.98
C THR A 214 -19.45 -9.12 3.53
N GLY A 215 -19.00 -7.96 4.00
CA GLY A 215 -17.64 -7.48 3.73
C GLY A 215 -16.60 -8.35 4.43
N GLN A 216 -15.49 -8.64 3.75
CA GLN A 216 -14.37 -9.37 4.34
C GLN A 216 -13.36 -8.41 4.96
N THR A 217 -12.97 -8.68 6.21
CA THR A 217 -12.02 -7.86 6.97
C THR A 217 -10.63 -8.48 7.08
N GLY A 218 -10.32 -9.57 6.36
CA GLY A 218 -9.09 -10.36 6.50
C GLY A 218 -7.85 -9.82 5.77
N ASN A 219 -7.69 -8.51 5.61
CA ASN A 219 -6.58 -7.92 4.84
C ASN A 219 -5.46 -7.34 5.72
N SER A 220 -4.35 -6.93 5.10
CA SER A 220 -3.19 -6.38 5.82
C SER A 220 -3.50 -5.12 6.63
N GLY A 221 -4.48 -4.31 6.20
CA GLY A 221 -4.92 -3.12 6.94
C GLY A 221 -5.64 -3.50 8.24
N ALA A 222 -6.48 -4.52 8.20
CA ALA A 222 -7.10 -5.06 9.42
C ALA A 222 -6.08 -5.62 10.40
N GLY A 223 -5.08 -6.37 9.91
CA GLY A 223 -3.98 -6.86 10.75
C GLY A 223 -3.21 -5.74 11.44
N TRP A 224 -2.94 -4.63 10.74
CA TRP A 224 -2.32 -3.42 11.31
C TRP A 224 -3.21 -2.78 12.39
N LEU A 225 -4.50 -2.56 12.09
CA LEU A 225 -5.43 -1.95 13.06
C LEU A 225 -5.57 -2.81 14.32
N GLN A 226 -5.75 -4.12 14.16
CA GLN A 226 -5.93 -5.05 15.28
C GLN A 226 -4.63 -5.22 16.08
N SER A 227 -3.50 -5.50 15.41
CA SER A 227 -2.28 -5.92 16.10
C SER A 227 -1.30 -4.79 16.40
N THR A 228 -1.43 -3.61 15.80
CA THR A 228 -0.52 -2.48 16.06
C THR A 228 -1.25 -1.39 16.80
N VAL A 229 -2.36 -0.89 16.25
CA VAL A 229 -3.09 0.26 16.81
C VAL A 229 -3.88 -0.14 18.06
N LEU A 230 -4.74 -1.15 17.95
CA LEU A 230 -5.60 -1.61 19.05
C LEU A 230 -4.89 -2.50 20.06
N LYS A 231 -3.80 -3.13 19.61
CA LYS A 231 -3.06 -4.15 20.36
C LYS A 231 -3.93 -5.36 20.78
N ASP A 232 -4.97 -5.65 19.99
CA ASP A 232 -5.93 -6.74 20.15
C ASP A 232 -6.17 -7.45 18.80
N PRO A 233 -5.48 -8.58 18.54
CA PRO A 233 -5.63 -9.34 17.29
C PRO A 233 -7.02 -9.99 17.13
N SER A 234 -7.83 -10.03 18.20
CA SER A 234 -9.17 -10.64 18.18
C SER A 234 -10.30 -9.63 17.97
N PHE A 235 -9.99 -8.34 17.90
CA PHE A 235 -10.98 -7.28 17.78
C PHE A 235 -11.84 -7.42 16.52
N ASN A 236 -13.17 -7.39 16.67
CA ASN A 236 -14.08 -7.49 15.53
C ASN A 236 -14.20 -6.16 14.78
N LEU A 237 -13.66 -6.10 13.57
CA LEU A 237 -13.73 -4.92 12.70
C LEU A 237 -15.05 -4.80 11.91
N THR A 238 -15.91 -5.83 11.89
CA THR A 238 -17.15 -5.78 11.09
C THR A 238 -18.19 -4.81 11.63
N ASP A 239 -18.11 -4.48 12.91
CA ASP A 239 -19.12 -3.67 13.61
C ASP A 239 -18.65 -2.21 13.84
N LEU A 240 -17.60 -1.81 13.11
CA LEU A 240 -16.96 -0.52 13.28
C LEU A 240 -17.87 0.62 12.78
N THR A 241 -18.19 1.57 13.65
CA THR A 241 -18.90 2.80 13.25
C THR A 241 -17.94 3.78 12.58
N LEU A 242 -18.46 4.77 11.85
CA LEU A 242 -17.64 5.83 11.25
C LEU A 242 -16.82 6.59 12.30
N GLU A 243 -17.40 6.85 13.49
CA GLU A 243 -16.67 7.44 14.61
C GLU A 243 -15.56 6.51 15.12
N GLY A 244 -15.84 5.22 15.27
CA GLY A 244 -14.84 4.23 15.66
C GLY A 244 -13.70 4.15 14.65
N TYR A 245 -14.01 4.14 13.36
CA TYR A 245 -13.02 4.20 12.28
C TYR A 245 -12.18 5.48 12.33
N SER A 246 -12.84 6.64 12.44
CA SER A 246 -12.15 7.93 12.54
C SER A 246 -11.21 7.99 13.74
N TRP A 247 -11.61 7.41 14.87
CA TRP A 247 -10.78 7.32 16.07
C TRP A 247 -9.57 6.41 15.87
N LEU A 248 -9.75 5.23 15.26
CA LEU A 248 -8.66 4.31 14.93
C LEU A 248 -7.63 4.92 13.98
N MET A 249 -8.09 5.62 12.95
CA MET A 249 -7.19 6.29 12.01
C MET A 249 -6.39 7.40 12.71
N HIS A 250 -7.02 8.17 13.59
CA HIS A 250 -6.31 9.18 14.39
C HIS A 250 -5.24 8.56 15.29
N LEU A 251 -5.53 7.43 15.95
CA LEU A 251 -4.54 6.72 16.75
C LEU A 251 -3.36 6.24 15.91
N SER A 252 -3.61 5.78 14.68
CA SER A 252 -2.54 5.32 13.77
C SER A 252 -1.63 6.45 13.27
N GLU A 253 -2.01 7.72 13.40
CA GLU A 253 -1.16 8.87 13.02
C GLU A 253 -0.20 9.29 14.14
N VAL A 254 -0.52 8.96 15.40
CA VAL A 254 0.19 9.45 16.59
C VAL A 254 1.09 8.39 17.26
N GLU A 255 1.02 7.13 16.80
CA GLU A 255 1.96 6.04 17.16
C GLU A 255 3.14 5.94 16.19
#